data_AF-A0A956FL32-F1
#
_entry.id   AF-A0A956FL32-F1
#
_cell.length_a   1.000
_cell.length_b   1.000
_cell.length_c   1.000
_cell.angle_alpha   90.00
_cell.angle_beta   90.00
_cell.angle_gamma   90.00
#
_symmetry.space_group_name_H-M   'P 1'
#
loop_
_entity.id
_entity.type
_entity.pdbx_description
1 polymer ?
#
loop_
_entity_poly.entity_id
_entity_poly.type
_entity_poly.pdbx_seq_one_letter_code
_entity_poly.pdbx_strand_id
1 'polypeptide(L)'
;GEECDEGAGNSDTGACLPSCIAASCGDQHIQAGVEVCDSDDVAGATCGSQGFDGGTLVCGEDCTTFDTSSCYVCGNGVAEASEECDMADFDGLSCADYAPGGSTPSGSLSCTLGCTVDSSACTFCGDSVVEGSEQCDMANLDMQSCTSVGGGFTGGTLSCSASCMFNTSGCTTCGNGVLETGEDCDSGMLGGATCISEGFDGGMLGCNNGSCTFNTNNCTTCGDNMQEGSEFCDGTDVNGLTCDTLSPMYDGGMLGCLGDCSDYDPSGCCLAVNQNCTANGDCCTDQCDVGGTNQCFCGGNNAPCTVDENCCSGSCGMMTANECDP
;
A
#
# COMPACT_ATOMS: atom_id res chain seq x y z
N GLY A 1 -46.80 -79.53 -19.25
CA GLY A 1 -47.98 -79.17 -18.43
C GLY A 1 -47.64 -77.87 -17.75
N GLU A 2 -48.63 -77.01 -17.57
CA GLU A 2 -48.49 -75.79 -16.77
C GLU A 2 -48.29 -76.17 -15.29
N GLU A 3 -47.56 -75.34 -14.54
CA GLU A 3 -47.27 -75.59 -13.12
C GLU A 3 -48.45 -75.20 -12.23
N CYS A 4 -49.22 -74.20 -12.68
CA CYS A 4 -50.48 -73.73 -12.11
C CYS A 4 -51.41 -73.25 -13.24
N ASP A 5 -52.70 -73.16 -12.97
CA ASP A 5 -53.70 -72.59 -13.90
C ASP A 5 -54.87 -72.02 -13.10
N GLU A 6 -54.95 -70.69 -12.99
CA GLU A 6 -56.11 -69.97 -12.43
C GLU A 6 -56.96 -69.30 -13.52
N GLY A 7 -56.73 -69.64 -14.79
CA GLY A 7 -57.40 -69.05 -15.94
C GLY A 7 -57.28 -67.53 -15.97
N ALA A 8 -58.41 -66.83 -15.85
CA ALA A 8 -58.46 -65.36 -15.82
C ALA A 8 -57.88 -64.75 -14.54
N GLY A 9 -57.55 -65.55 -13.53
CA GLY A 9 -56.89 -65.14 -12.28
C GLY A 9 -55.37 -64.99 -12.39
N ASN A 10 -54.74 -65.50 -13.45
CA ASN A 10 -53.30 -65.37 -13.64
C ASN A 10 -52.91 -63.88 -13.73
N SER A 11 -51.92 -63.46 -12.95
CA SER A 11 -51.49 -62.06 -12.87
C SER A 11 -50.05 -61.94 -12.38
N ASP A 12 -49.40 -60.81 -12.66
CA ASP A 12 -47.99 -60.55 -12.29
C ASP A 12 -47.75 -60.44 -10.78
N THR A 13 -48.82 -60.43 -9.97
CA THR A 13 -48.76 -60.40 -8.49
C THR A 13 -49.54 -61.55 -7.86
N GLY A 14 -50.03 -62.50 -8.67
CA GLY A 14 -50.86 -63.62 -8.23
C GLY A 14 -50.03 -64.84 -7.86
N ALA A 15 -50.68 -65.86 -7.28
CA ALA A 15 -50.01 -67.15 -7.03
C ALA A 15 -49.62 -67.89 -8.32
N CYS A 16 -50.27 -67.55 -9.44
CA CYS A 16 -49.97 -68.06 -10.77
C CYS A 16 -49.71 -66.89 -11.73
N LEU A 17 -48.52 -66.86 -12.33
CA LEU A 17 -48.10 -65.82 -13.26
C LEU A 17 -48.79 -65.98 -14.63
N PRO A 18 -48.81 -64.94 -15.49
CA PRO A 18 -49.37 -65.03 -16.85
C PRO A 18 -48.67 -66.06 -17.74
N SER A 19 -47.46 -66.49 -17.35
CA SER A 19 -46.67 -67.57 -17.97
C SER A 19 -47.11 -68.98 -17.53
N CYS A 20 -48.11 -69.10 -16.66
CA CYS A 20 -48.59 -70.34 -16.05
C CYS A 20 -47.51 -71.07 -15.22
N ILE A 21 -46.68 -70.28 -14.53
CA ILE A 21 -45.66 -70.68 -13.57
C ILE A 21 -46.11 -70.19 -12.19
N ALA A 22 -45.92 -71.00 -11.15
CA ALA A 22 -46.26 -70.59 -9.78
C ALA A 22 -45.28 -69.50 -9.31
N ALA A 23 -45.80 -68.44 -8.68
CA ALA A 23 -44.95 -67.39 -8.12
C ALA A 23 -44.09 -67.96 -6.98
N SER A 24 -42.83 -67.54 -6.91
CA SER A 24 -41.88 -67.96 -5.89
C SER A 24 -40.79 -66.93 -5.64
N CYS A 25 -40.48 -66.68 -4.37
CA CYS A 25 -39.34 -65.86 -3.96
C CYS A 25 -38.07 -66.13 -4.78
N GLY A 26 -37.55 -65.07 -5.40
CA GLY A 26 -36.41 -65.09 -6.30
C GLY A 26 -36.78 -65.16 -7.79
N ASP A 27 -38.06 -65.04 -8.15
CA ASP A 27 -38.53 -65.14 -9.54
C ASP A 27 -38.70 -63.78 -10.25
N GLN A 28 -38.37 -62.68 -9.57
CA GLN A 28 -38.55 -61.28 -9.98
C GLN A 28 -40.02 -60.81 -10.03
N HIS A 29 -40.94 -61.52 -9.38
CA HIS A 29 -42.34 -61.13 -9.27
C HIS A 29 -42.80 -61.14 -7.81
N ILE A 30 -43.34 -60.01 -7.35
CA ILE A 30 -43.83 -59.91 -5.97
C ILE A 30 -45.24 -60.50 -5.86
N GLN A 31 -45.37 -61.64 -5.17
CA GLN A 31 -46.66 -62.24 -4.88
C GLN A 31 -47.43 -61.43 -3.81
N ALA A 32 -48.53 -60.81 -4.23
CA ALA A 32 -49.32 -59.93 -3.36
C ALA A 32 -49.86 -60.66 -2.13
N GLY A 33 -49.50 -60.14 -0.94
CA GLY A 33 -49.95 -60.67 0.34
C GLY A 33 -49.18 -61.90 0.85
N VAL A 34 -48.17 -62.35 0.11
CA VAL A 34 -47.24 -63.42 0.51
C VAL A 34 -45.83 -62.87 0.65
N GLU A 35 -45.38 -62.09 -0.33
CA GLU A 35 -44.04 -61.51 -0.40
C GLU A 35 -44.11 -59.99 -0.22
N VAL A 36 -43.14 -59.42 0.51
CA VAL A 36 -42.98 -57.97 0.67
C VAL A 36 -42.01 -57.37 -0.35
N CYS A 37 -41.20 -58.23 -0.98
CA CYS A 37 -40.17 -57.93 -1.96
C CYS A 37 -39.83 -59.21 -2.75
N ASP A 38 -39.10 -59.09 -3.86
CA ASP A 38 -38.49 -60.22 -4.56
C ASP A 38 -37.13 -59.85 -5.14
N SER A 39 -36.08 -60.58 -4.76
CA SER A 39 -34.71 -60.35 -5.26
C SER A 39 -34.24 -58.90 -5.01
N ASP A 40 -34.08 -58.11 -6.07
CA ASP A 40 -33.70 -56.69 -5.99
C ASP A 40 -34.93 -55.75 -5.97
N ASP A 41 -36.14 -56.27 -6.18
CA ASP A 41 -37.38 -55.50 -6.12
C ASP A 41 -37.90 -55.41 -4.68
N VAL A 42 -37.60 -54.30 -4.02
CA VAL A 42 -38.05 -53.99 -2.67
C VAL A 42 -39.45 -53.34 -2.62
N ALA A 43 -40.26 -53.44 -3.67
CA ALA A 43 -41.60 -52.86 -3.76
C ALA A 43 -41.65 -51.34 -3.49
N GLY A 44 -40.55 -50.62 -3.77
CA GLY A 44 -40.40 -49.20 -3.45
C GLY A 44 -40.18 -48.90 -1.97
N ALA A 45 -39.97 -49.91 -1.11
CA ALA A 45 -39.49 -49.73 0.24
C ALA A 45 -38.07 -49.13 0.24
N THR A 46 -37.76 -48.41 1.31
CA THR A 46 -36.45 -47.79 1.53
C THR A 46 -36.01 -48.05 2.96
N CYS A 47 -34.71 -47.91 3.26
CA CYS A 47 -34.23 -47.90 4.64
C CYS A 47 -35.01 -46.88 5.51
N GLY A 48 -35.36 -45.72 4.93
CA GLY A 48 -36.27 -44.72 5.53
C GLY A 48 -37.62 -45.29 5.98
N SER A 49 -38.25 -46.12 5.14
CA SER A 49 -39.51 -46.79 5.49
C SER A 49 -39.36 -47.83 6.61
N GLN A 50 -38.15 -48.32 6.83
CA GLN A 50 -37.80 -49.28 7.88
C GLN A 50 -37.25 -48.59 9.16
N GLY A 51 -37.22 -47.25 9.20
CA GLY A 51 -36.79 -46.49 10.38
C GLY A 51 -35.29 -46.16 10.44
N PHE A 52 -34.60 -46.25 9.31
CA PHE A 52 -33.18 -45.90 9.14
C PHE A 52 -33.04 -44.60 8.36
N ASP A 53 -31.93 -43.89 8.50
CA ASP A 53 -31.74 -42.59 7.84
C ASP A 53 -31.33 -42.74 6.36
N GLY A 54 -30.74 -43.88 5.99
CA GLY A 54 -30.37 -44.19 4.61
C GLY A 54 -29.78 -45.58 4.43
N GLY A 55 -29.15 -45.79 3.26
CA GLY A 55 -28.47 -47.04 2.90
C GLY A 55 -29.19 -47.82 1.79
N THR A 56 -28.70 -49.02 1.52
CA THR A 56 -29.27 -49.91 0.51
C THR A 56 -30.16 -50.95 1.18
N LEU A 57 -31.45 -50.93 0.88
CA LEU A 57 -32.38 -51.95 1.33
C LEU A 57 -32.39 -53.08 0.30
N VAL A 58 -32.23 -54.31 0.76
CA VAL A 58 -32.28 -55.52 -0.08
C VAL A 58 -33.39 -56.44 0.42
N CYS A 59 -33.93 -57.27 -0.48
CA CYS A 59 -34.91 -58.27 -0.08
C CYS A 59 -34.22 -59.38 0.75
N GLY A 60 -34.85 -59.80 1.84
CA GLY A 60 -34.38 -60.96 2.60
C GLY A 60 -34.54 -62.25 1.80
N GLU A 61 -33.74 -63.28 2.13
CA GLU A 61 -33.74 -64.57 1.41
C GLU A 61 -35.11 -65.29 1.41
N ASP A 62 -36.00 -64.91 2.33
CA ASP A 62 -37.34 -65.48 2.46
C ASP A 62 -38.45 -64.64 1.82
N CYS A 63 -38.13 -63.48 1.24
CA CYS A 63 -39.08 -62.51 0.67
C CYS A 63 -40.20 -62.04 1.62
N THR A 64 -40.12 -62.37 2.92
CA THR A 64 -41.08 -61.92 3.95
C THR A 64 -40.53 -60.77 4.78
N THR A 65 -39.22 -60.54 4.70
CA THR A 65 -38.50 -59.49 5.43
C THR A 65 -37.56 -58.74 4.50
N PHE A 66 -37.16 -57.54 4.92
CA PHE A 66 -36.08 -56.80 4.28
C PHE A 66 -34.78 -57.03 5.06
N ASP A 67 -33.67 -57.18 4.36
CA ASP A 67 -32.34 -57.14 4.96
C ASP A 67 -31.88 -55.68 5.10
N THR A 68 -31.81 -55.23 6.35
CA THR A 68 -31.43 -53.87 6.74
C THR A 68 -29.96 -53.76 7.14
N SER A 69 -29.15 -54.80 6.93
CA SER A 69 -27.72 -54.80 7.30
C SER A 69 -26.88 -53.75 6.57
N SER A 70 -27.38 -53.27 5.42
CA SER A 70 -26.79 -52.18 4.63
C SER A 70 -27.53 -50.85 4.78
N CYS A 71 -28.47 -50.76 5.73
CA CYS A 71 -29.10 -49.52 6.17
C CYS A 71 -28.32 -48.94 7.36
N TYR A 72 -28.26 -47.61 7.45
CA TYR A 72 -27.52 -46.91 8.51
C TYR A 72 -28.42 -45.96 9.31
N VAL A 73 -27.97 -45.61 10.52
CA VAL A 73 -28.62 -44.65 11.40
C VAL A 73 -27.62 -43.57 11.76
N CYS A 74 -27.94 -42.33 11.40
CA CYS A 74 -27.10 -41.20 11.65
C CYS A 74 -27.10 -40.86 13.15
N GLY A 75 -25.92 -40.77 13.74
CA GLY A 75 -25.77 -40.43 15.16
C GLY A 75 -25.63 -41.65 16.08
N ASN A 76 -25.27 -42.80 15.54
CA ASN A 76 -24.92 -44.00 16.28
C ASN A 76 -23.47 -43.97 16.81
N GLY A 77 -22.67 -43.01 16.37
CA GLY A 77 -21.30 -42.75 16.79
C GLY A 77 -20.21 -43.47 15.98
N VAL A 78 -20.55 -44.07 14.84
CA VAL A 78 -19.62 -44.74 13.93
C VAL A 78 -19.99 -44.39 12.50
N ALA A 79 -19.04 -43.88 11.71
CA ALA A 79 -19.26 -43.64 10.29
C ALA A 79 -19.26 -44.98 9.52
N GLU A 80 -20.42 -45.40 9.02
CA GLU A 80 -20.60 -46.63 8.25
C GLU A 80 -20.38 -46.41 6.75
N ALA A 81 -20.17 -47.46 5.94
CA ALA A 81 -19.81 -47.33 4.52
C ALA A 81 -20.83 -46.56 3.63
N SER A 82 -22.03 -46.31 4.14
CA SER A 82 -23.09 -45.58 3.46
C SER A 82 -23.28 -44.15 4.01
N GLU A 83 -22.49 -43.75 5.01
CA GLU A 83 -22.43 -42.42 5.63
C GLU A 83 -21.08 -41.77 5.29
N GLU A 84 -21.04 -40.45 5.07
CA GLU A 84 -19.74 -39.75 4.97
C GLU A 84 -19.16 -39.42 6.36
N CYS A 85 -20.01 -39.38 7.40
CA CYS A 85 -19.66 -39.09 8.78
C CYS A 85 -20.79 -39.49 9.74
N ASP A 86 -20.49 -39.65 11.02
CA ASP A 86 -21.44 -39.78 12.13
C ASP A 86 -20.99 -38.92 13.32
N MET A 87 -21.72 -37.82 13.57
CA MET A 87 -21.39 -36.83 14.60
C MET A 87 -19.96 -36.26 14.47
N ALA A 88 -19.01 -36.86 15.19
CA ALA A 88 -17.59 -36.47 15.24
C ALA A 88 -16.68 -37.54 14.61
N ASP A 89 -17.24 -38.67 14.19
CA ASP A 89 -16.57 -39.64 13.35
C ASP A 89 -16.70 -39.22 11.88
N PHE A 90 -15.58 -39.03 11.21
CA PHE A 90 -15.52 -38.58 9.82
C PHE A 90 -14.82 -39.63 8.94
N ASP A 91 -14.70 -40.88 9.40
CA ASP A 91 -13.96 -41.95 8.72
C ASP A 91 -12.53 -41.54 8.33
N GLY A 92 -11.88 -40.75 9.19
CA GLY A 92 -10.53 -40.22 8.96
C GLY A 92 -10.44 -38.99 8.05
N LEU A 93 -11.57 -38.49 7.51
CA LEU A 93 -11.61 -37.24 6.77
C LEU A 93 -11.27 -36.03 7.67
N SER A 94 -10.72 -35.02 7.03
CA SER A 94 -10.31 -33.75 7.61
C SER A 94 -10.49 -32.64 6.58
N CYS A 95 -10.33 -31.37 6.99
CA CYS A 95 -10.32 -30.26 6.03
C CYS A 95 -9.24 -30.42 4.94
N ALA A 96 -8.21 -31.25 5.14
CA ALA A 96 -7.20 -31.52 4.11
C ALA A 96 -7.74 -32.28 2.90
N ASP A 97 -8.78 -33.10 3.10
CA ASP A 97 -9.41 -33.86 2.02
C ASP A 97 -10.26 -32.98 1.09
N TYR A 98 -10.59 -31.77 1.56
CA TYR A 98 -11.37 -30.76 0.84
C TYR A 98 -10.50 -29.57 0.36
N ALA A 99 -9.19 -29.59 0.64
CA ALA A 99 -8.30 -28.47 0.35
C ALA A 99 -7.95 -28.38 -1.15
N PRO A 100 -8.06 -27.20 -1.78
CA PRO A 100 -7.54 -26.98 -3.11
C PRO A 100 -6.01 -27.20 -3.16
N GLY A 101 -5.49 -27.66 -4.30
CA GLY A 101 -4.09 -28.05 -4.43
C GLY A 101 -3.12 -26.91 -4.08
N GLY A 102 -2.34 -27.09 -3.02
CA GLY A 102 -1.34 -26.12 -2.56
C GLY A 102 -1.78 -25.23 -1.40
N SER A 103 -3.01 -25.36 -0.90
CA SER A 103 -3.46 -24.64 0.29
C SER A 103 -3.14 -25.40 1.58
N THR A 104 -2.92 -24.66 2.68
CA THR A 104 -2.83 -25.26 4.01
C THR A 104 -4.19 -25.19 4.70
N PRO A 105 -4.91 -26.32 4.86
CA PRO A 105 -6.24 -26.35 5.44
C PRO A 105 -6.20 -26.03 6.94
N SER A 106 -7.23 -25.36 7.43
CA SER A 106 -7.53 -25.14 8.85
C SER A 106 -9.03 -25.21 9.10
N GLY A 107 -9.45 -25.12 10.36
CA GLY A 107 -10.85 -25.23 10.74
C GLY A 107 -11.26 -26.65 11.13
N SER A 108 -12.56 -26.92 11.06
CA SER A 108 -13.15 -28.19 11.49
C SER A 108 -14.29 -28.61 10.58
N LEU A 109 -14.39 -29.92 10.30
CA LEU A 109 -15.57 -30.50 9.67
C LEU A 109 -16.73 -30.55 10.66
N SER A 110 -17.95 -30.44 10.15
CA SER A 110 -19.17 -30.74 10.89
C SER A 110 -19.94 -31.83 10.15
N CYS A 111 -20.63 -32.70 10.87
CA CYS A 111 -21.50 -33.70 10.25
C CYS A 111 -22.94 -33.20 10.26
N THR A 112 -23.62 -33.22 9.10
CA THR A 112 -25.03 -32.81 9.03
C THR A 112 -25.95 -33.89 9.60
N LEU A 113 -27.22 -33.55 9.85
CA LEU A 113 -28.25 -34.53 10.24
C LEU A 113 -28.56 -35.58 9.16
N GLY A 114 -28.06 -35.38 7.93
CA GLY A 114 -28.14 -36.35 6.84
C GLY A 114 -26.88 -37.20 6.67
N CYS A 115 -25.95 -37.17 7.64
CA CYS A 115 -24.68 -37.90 7.59
C CYS A 115 -23.81 -37.56 6.37
N THR A 116 -23.85 -36.28 5.97
CA THR A 116 -22.96 -35.70 4.96
C THR A 116 -21.95 -34.78 5.64
N VAL A 117 -20.74 -34.70 5.10
CA VAL A 117 -19.74 -33.78 5.63
C VAL A 117 -20.06 -32.34 5.23
N ASP A 118 -20.09 -31.44 6.21
CA ASP A 118 -20.11 -29.99 6.03
C ASP A 118 -18.69 -29.44 6.25
N SER A 119 -18.05 -29.04 5.16
CA SER A 119 -16.72 -28.44 5.15
C SER A 119 -16.74 -26.90 5.15
N SER A 120 -17.90 -26.26 5.35
CA SER A 120 -18.04 -24.79 5.27
C SER A 120 -17.28 -24.03 6.36
N ALA A 121 -16.87 -24.73 7.44
CA ALA A 121 -16.02 -24.19 8.49
C ALA A 121 -14.53 -24.51 8.28
N CYS A 122 -14.15 -25.14 7.18
CA CYS A 122 -12.76 -25.24 6.74
C CYS A 122 -12.33 -23.91 6.11
N THR A 123 -11.08 -23.53 6.35
CA THR A 123 -10.45 -22.35 5.73
C THR A 123 -9.16 -22.75 5.05
N PHE A 124 -8.79 -22.06 3.97
CA PHE A 124 -7.72 -22.50 3.08
C PHE A 124 -6.69 -21.43 2.74
N CYS A 125 -5.58 -21.45 3.47
CA CYS A 125 -4.49 -20.55 3.16
C CYS A 125 -3.84 -20.90 1.81
N GLY A 126 -3.95 -20.00 0.83
CA GLY A 126 -3.50 -20.18 -0.54
C GLY A 126 -4.62 -20.19 -1.57
N ASP A 127 -5.86 -19.86 -1.22
CA ASP A 127 -7.01 -19.87 -2.14
C ASP A 127 -7.42 -18.48 -2.66
N SER A 128 -6.64 -17.45 -2.32
CA SER A 128 -6.83 -16.03 -2.63
C SER A 128 -7.99 -15.33 -1.89
N VAL A 129 -8.66 -16.00 -0.94
CA VAL A 129 -9.68 -15.43 -0.07
C VAL A 129 -9.09 -15.26 1.32
N VAL A 130 -9.41 -14.18 2.02
CA VAL A 130 -9.01 -14.00 3.43
C VAL A 130 -10.18 -14.41 4.30
N GLU A 131 -10.04 -15.52 5.03
CA GLU A 131 -11.10 -16.09 5.85
C GLU A 131 -10.61 -16.70 7.18
N GLY A 132 -11.54 -16.89 8.12
CA GLY A 132 -11.26 -17.45 9.45
C GLY A 132 -10.13 -16.74 10.21
N SER A 133 -9.01 -17.45 10.37
CA SER A 133 -7.83 -16.99 11.12
C SER A 133 -6.74 -16.35 10.26
N GLU A 134 -6.96 -16.20 8.96
CA GLU A 134 -5.99 -15.63 8.04
C GLU A 134 -5.88 -14.12 8.22
N GLN A 135 -4.66 -13.60 8.15
CA GLN A 135 -4.42 -12.16 8.07
C GLN A 135 -4.34 -11.68 6.62
N CYS A 136 -3.96 -12.59 5.72
CA CYS A 136 -3.79 -12.39 4.30
C CYS A 136 -3.85 -13.75 3.60
N ASP A 137 -4.02 -13.75 2.29
CA ASP A 137 -3.96 -14.95 1.46
C ASP A 137 -3.22 -14.67 0.15
N MET A 138 -2.04 -15.27 -0.02
CA MET A 138 -1.15 -15.03 -1.16
C MET A 138 -0.88 -13.53 -1.41
N ALA A 139 -1.49 -12.95 -2.44
CA ALA A 139 -1.38 -11.53 -2.79
C ALA A 139 -2.53 -10.69 -2.22
N ASN A 140 -3.58 -11.33 -1.71
CA ASN A 140 -4.67 -10.66 -1.02
C ASN A 140 -4.23 -10.33 0.42
N LEU A 141 -3.72 -9.11 0.62
CA LEU A 141 -3.23 -8.64 1.91
C LEU A 141 -4.32 -8.00 2.78
N ASP A 142 -5.60 -8.24 2.47
CA ASP A 142 -6.75 -7.58 3.14
C ASP A 142 -6.62 -6.04 3.19
N MET A 143 -6.14 -5.46 2.08
CA MET A 143 -5.82 -4.04 1.94
C MET A 143 -4.81 -3.48 2.97
N GLN A 144 -4.05 -4.35 3.63
CA GLN A 144 -3.01 -3.94 4.56
C GLN A 144 -1.70 -3.63 3.83
N SER A 145 -0.90 -2.78 4.47
CA SER A 145 0.45 -2.38 4.08
C SER A 145 1.36 -2.43 5.30
N CYS A 146 2.68 -2.30 5.10
CA CYS A 146 3.62 -2.20 6.21
C CYS A 146 3.24 -1.08 7.20
N THR A 147 2.69 0.02 6.71
CA THR A 147 2.26 1.15 7.54
C THR A 147 0.99 0.88 8.35
N SER A 148 0.18 -0.13 7.99
CA SER A 148 -1.09 -0.43 8.67
C SER A 148 -1.03 -1.64 9.61
N VAL A 149 -0.13 -2.61 9.38
CA VAL A 149 -0.02 -3.85 10.20
C VAL A 149 0.57 -3.65 11.60
N GLY A 150 0.97 -2.42 11.93
CA GLY A 150 1.63 -2.09 13.20
C GLY A 150 3.08 -2.56 13.26
N GLY A 151 3.82 -2.11 14.28
CA GLY A 151 5.25 -2.40 14.42
C GLY A 151 6.19 -1.22 14.09
N GLY A 152 5.64 -0.05 13.76
CA GLY A 152 6.43 1.16 13.52
C GLY A 152 7.10 1.22 12.15
N PHE A 153 6.65 0.40 11.20
CA PHE A 153 7.12 0.47 9.82
C PHE A 153 6.60 1.72 9.12
N THR A 154 7.47 2.37 8.36
CA THR A 154 7.18 3.60 7.61
C THR A 154 6.98 3.32 6.13
N GLY A 155 7.38 2.15 5.65
CA GLY A 155 7.26 1.77 4.25
C GLY A 155 7.64 0.31 3.99
N GLY A 156 8.09 0.03 2.76
CA GLY A 156 8.48 -1.29 2.31
C GLY A 156 7.36 -2.12 1.70
N THR A 157 7.64 -3.41 1.46
CA THR A 157 6.71 -4.35 0.83
C THR A 157 6.22 -5.37 1.85
N LEU A 158 4.91 -5.33 2.12
CA LEU A 158 4.24 -6.35 2.91
C LEU A 158 3.97 -7.58 2.02
N SER A 159 4.17 -8.77 2.56
CA SER A 159 3.88 -10.02 1.86
C SER A 159 3.10 -10.96 2.76
N CYS A 160 2.45 -11.96 2.17
CA CYS A 160 1.81 -13.02 2.92
C CYS A 160 2.73 -14.24 3.03
N SER A 161 2.82 -14.82 4.23
CA SER A 161 3.56 -16.07 4.45
C SER A 161 2.75 -17.29 4.01
N ALA A 162 3.42 -18.45 3.89
CA ALA A 162 2.76 -19.74 3.61
C ALA A 162 1.83 -20.24 4.75
N SER A 163 1.77 -19.51 5.87
CA SER A 163 0.83 -19.75 6.97
C SER A 163 -0.22 -18.64 7.08
N CYS A 164 -0.39 -17.85 6.02
CA CYS A 164 -1.37 -16.76 5.92
C CYS A 164 -1.30 -15.72 7.04
N MET A 165 -0.09 -15.56 7.57
CA MET A 165 0.30 -14.48 8.46
C MET A 165 1.05 -13.40 7.67
N PHE A 166 0.89 -12.14 8.06
CA PHE A 166 1.67 -11.04 7.51
C PHE A 166 3.16 -11.29 7.72
N ASN A 167 3.92 -11.24 6.63
CA ASN A 167 5.37 -11.26 6.65
C ASN A 167 5.89 -9.83 6.47
N THR A 168 6.40 -9.28 7.56
CA THR A 168 6.93 -7.91 7.66
C THR A 168 8.43 -7.80 7.38
N SER A 169 9.09 -8.88 6.96
CA SER A 169 10.54 -8.85 6.68
C SER A 169 10.92 -7.94 5.50
N GLY A 170 9.98 -7.62 4.63
CA GLY A 170 10.14 -6.62 3.55
C GLY A 170 9.71 -5.21 3.94
N CYS A 171 9.25 -4.99 5.16
CA CYS A 171 8.87 -3.67 5.66
C CYS A 171 10.10 -2.88 6.11
N THR A 172 10.09 -1.57 5.85
CA THR A 172 11.18 -0.66 6.20
C THR A 172 10.80 0.18 7.42
N THR A 173 11.81 0.60 8.16
CA THR A 173 11.62 1.39 9.39
C THR A 173 12.57 2.56 9.38
N CYS A 174 11.98 3.75 9.40
CA CYS A 174 12.74 4.98 9.44
C CYS A 174 13.51 5.16 10.75
N GLY A 175 14.73 5.65 10.64
CA GLY A 175 15.61 5.96 11.77
C GLY A 175 16.35 4.74 12.31
N ASN A 176 16.47 3.66 11.52
CA ASN A 176 17.17 2.44 11.90
C ASN A 176 18.67 2.48 11.53
N GLY A 177 19.11 3.51 10.81
CA GLY A 177 20.48 3.70 10.39
C GLY A 177 20.87 2.90 9.13
N VAL A 178 19.91 2.50 8.30
CA VAL A 178 20.13 1.86 7.00
C VAL A 178 19.21 2.53 5.99
N LEU A 179 19.75 2.97 4.85
CA LEU A 179 18.92 3.51 3.77
C LEU A 179 18.31 2.36 2.95
N GLU A 180 17.02 2.10 3.15
CA GLU A 180 16.32 1.02 2.46
C GLU A 180 15.64 1.45 1.15
N THR A 181 15.24 0.47 0.33
CA THR A 181 14.53 0.77 -0.91
C THR A 181 13.14 1.32 -0.60
N GLY A 182 12.88 2.55 -1.02
CA GLY A 182 11.61 3.25 -0.76
C GLY A 182 11.69 4.33 0.31
N GLU A 183 12.86 4.54 0.93
CA GLU A 183 13.14 5.68 1.80
C GLU A 183 13.93 6.75 1.03
N ASP A 184 13.60 8.03 1.22
CA ASP A 184 14.40 9.12 0.66
C ASP A 184 15.69 9.29 1.50
N CYS A 185 15.60 9.05 2.80
CA CYS A 185 16.69 9.13 3.74
C CYS A 185 16.44 8.26 4.99
N ASP A 186 17.49 7.90 5.73
CA ASP A 186 17.39 7.39 7.10
C ASP A 186 18.41 8.09 7.99
N SER A 187 17.93 8.81 9.01
CA SER A 187 18.77 9.52 9.98
C SER A 187 19.67 10.56 9.33
N GLY A 188 20.92 10.19 8.99
CA GLY A 188 21.86 11.02 8.23
C GLY A 188 22.29 10.39 6.91
N MET A 189 21.77 9.21 6.57
CA MET A 189 21.99 8.57 5.28
C MET A 189 21.02 9.15 4.26
N LEU A 190 21.52 10.08 3.44
CA LEU A 190 20.72 10.79 2.44
C LEU A 190 20.85 10.19 1.03
N GLY A 191 21.53 9.05 0.88
CA GLY A 191 21.75 8.43 -0.44
C GLY A 191 22.57 9.28 -1.42
N GLY A 192 23.29 10.29 -0.92
CA GLY A 192 24.00 11.28 -1.75
C GLY A 192 23.15 12.47 -2.18
N ALA A 193 21.88 12.54 -1.76
CA ALA A 193 21.05 13.73 -1.94
C ALA A 193 21.61 14.91 -1.14
N THR A 194 21.39 16.10 -1.68
CA THR A 194 21.81 17.38 -1.11
C THR A 194 20.68 18.39 -1.32
N CYS A 195 20.71 19.53 -0.62
CA CYS A 195 19.74 20.59 -0.88
C CYS A 195 19.71 21.00 -2.36
N ILE A 196 20.88 20.95 -3.04
CA ILE A 196 21.00 21.20 -4.48
C ILE A 196 20.25 20.17 -5.33
N SER A 197 20.26 18.89 -4.95
CA SER A 197 19.50 17.87 -5.69
C SER A 197 17.99 18.02 -5.51
N GLU A 198 17.56 18.57 -4.38
CA GLU A 198 16.15 18.83 -4.06
C GLU A 198 15.65 20.20 -4.59
N GLY A 199 16.50 20.94 -5.32
CA GLY A 199 16.13 22.18 -6.01
C GLY A 199 16.38 23.47 -5.23
N PHE A 200 17.20 23.43 -4.18
CA PHE A 200 17.67 24.60 -3.42
C PHE A 200 19.08 25.00 -3.87
N ASP A 201 19.56 26.18 -3.47
CA ASP A 201 20.88 26.67 -3.88
C ASP A 201 22.01 26.16 -2.97
N GLY A 202 21.69 25.80 -1.73
CA GLY A 202 22.69 25.34 -0.75
C GLY A 202 22.11 24.83 0.57
N GLY A 203 22.95 24.77 1.60
CA GLY A 203 22.56 24.35 2.96
C GLY A 203 22.76 22.87 3.28
N MET A 204 22.25 22.45 4.44
CA MET A 204 22.40 21.10 4.99
C MET A 204 21.07 20.32 4.89
N LEU A 205 21.00 19.35 3.99
CA LEU A 205 19.84 18.47 3.88
C LEU A 205 19.79 17.54 5.10
N GLY A 206 18.62 17.45 5.73
CA GLY A 206 18.38 16.54 6.85
C GLY A 206 17.42 15.41 6.47
N CYS A 207 17.09 14.57 7.45
CA CYS A 207 16.07 13.54 7.32
C CYS A 207 14.97 13.71 8.36
N ASN A 208 13.71 13.55 7.96
CA ASN A 208 12.60 13.43 8.89
C ASN A 208 12.49 11.97 9.36
N ASN A 209 13.10 11.64 10.50
CA ASN A 209 13.17 10.27 11.03
C ASN A 209 11.82 9.60 11.33
N GLY A 210 10.70 10.33 11.25
CA GLY A 210 9.35 9.76 11.38
C GLY A 210 8.68 9.43 10.04
N SER A 211 9.11 10.04 8.94
CA SER A 211 8.49 9.91 7.61
C SER A 211 9.46 9.50 6.51
N CYS A 212 10.76 9.44 6.78
CA CYS A 212 11.81 9.09 5.81
C CYS A 212 11.78 9.95 4.54
N THR A 213 11.34 11.19 4.71
CA THR A 213 11.38 12.23 3.69
C THR A 213 12.49 13.21 4.01
N PHE A 214 13.07 13.81 2.98
CA PHE A 214 14.07 14.85 3.16
C PHE A 214 13.53 16.01 4.00
N ASN A 215 14.36 16.48 4.93
CA ASN A 215 14.11 17.68 5.70
C ASN A 215 14.89 18.83 5.07
N THR A 216 14.16 19.72 4.40
CA THR A 216 14.71 20.85 3.67
C THR A 216 14.75 22.14 4.50
N ASN A 217 14.43 22.08 5.81
CA ASN A 217 14.33 23.29 6.64
C ASN A 217 15.68 23.99 6.87
N ASN A 218 16.80 23.30 6.63
CA ASN A 218 18.15 23.89 6.68
C ASN A 218 18.78 24.00 5.28
N CYS A 219 17.98 23.87 4.23
CA CYS A 219 18.38 24.22 2.88
C CYS A 219 18.24 25.73 2.69
N THR A 220 19.17 26.34 1.96
CA THR A 220 19.21 27.78 1.72
C THR A 220 18.80 28.08 0.28
N THR A 221 18.17 29.22 0.06
CA THR A 221 17.68 29.67 -1.25
C THR A 221 18.19 31.07 -1.48
N CYS A 222 18.99 31.25 -2.54
CA CYS A 222 19.52 32.56 -2.86
C CYS A 222 18.43 33.46 -3.45
N GLY A 223 18.30 34.67 -2.91
CA GLY A 223 17.40 35.71 -3.38
C GLY A 223 16.08 35.81 -2.60
N ASP A 224 15.98 35.23 -1.40
CA ASP A 224 14.81 35.37 -0.52
C ASP A 224 14.90 36.57 0.46
N ASN A 225 16.00 37.32 0.40
CA ASN A 225 16.42 38.44 1.24
C ASN A 225 16.65 38.08 2.72
N MET A 226 17.06 36.84 3.00
CA MET A 226 17.46 36.41 4.32
C MET A 226 18.79 35.66 4.22
N GLN A 227 19.85 36.21 4.81
CA GLN A 227 21.12 35.49 4.85
C GLN A 227 21.01 34.25 5.75
N GLU A 228 21.01 33.05 5.16
CA GLU A 228 20.92 31.79 5.89
C GLU A 228 22.08 30.82 5.57
N GLY A 229 22.40 29.94 6.53
CA GLY A 229 23.36 28.86 6.34
C GLY A 229 24.77 29.30 5.87
N SER A 230 25.12 28.95 4.63
CA SER A 230 26.45 29.17 4.03
C SER A 230 26.50 30.29 3.00
N GLU A 231 25.44 31.10 2.88
CA GLU A 231 25.36 32.21 1.94
C GLU A 231 26.23 33.41 2.38
N PHE A 232 26.98 34.00 1.43
CA PHE A 232 27.80 35.18 1.72
C PHE A 232 26.95 36.46 1.90
N CYS A 233 25.82 36.51 1.21
CA CYS A 233 24.77 37.52 1.26
C CYS A 233 23.49 36.93 0.66
N ASP A 234 22.35 37.60 0.80
CA ASP A 234 21.14 37.28 0.07
C ASP A 234 20.43 38.55 -0.43
N GLY A 235 20.38 38.75 -1.75
CA GLY A 235 19.67 39.87 -2.35
C GLY A 235 20.22 41.21 -1.85
N THR A 236 19.51 41.85 -0.92
CA THR A 236 19.91 43.11 -0.26
C THR A 236 20.41 42.93 1.17
N ASP A 237 20.28 41.73 1.73
CA ASP A 237 20.85 41.34 3.01
C ASP A 237 22.33 40.99 2.85
N VAL A 238 23.17 42.01 2.96
CA VAL A 238 24.63 41.94 2.77
C VAL A 238 25.39 41.96 4.10
N ASN A 239 24.79 41.43 5.18
CA ASN A 239 25.39 41.36 6.53
C ASN A 239 25.88 42.72 7.07
N GLY A 240 25.13 43.79 6.75
CA GLY A 240 25.46 45.16 7.16
C GLY A 240 26.70 45.76 6.47
N LEU A 241 27.27 45.08 5.46
CA LEU A 241 28.27 45.69 4.60
C LEU A 241 27.64 46.76 3.72
N THR A 242 28.48 47.70 3.34
CA THR A 242 28.17 48.84 2.48
C THR A 242 29.25 48.93 1.42
N CYS A 243 28.96 49.61 0.31
CA CYS A 243 29.92 49.74 -0.78
C CYS A 243 31.29 50.29 -0.32
N ASP A 244 31.29 51.29 0.57
CA ASP A 244 32.49 51.91 1.15
C ASP A 244 33.29 50.96 2.07
N THR A 245 32.61 50.03 2.74
CA THR A 245 33.27 49.03 3.61
C THR A 245 33.73 47.79 2.85
N LEU A 246 33.12 47.49 1.71
CA LEU A 246 33.50 46.38 0.82
C LEU A 246 34.86 46.64 0.15
N SER A 247 35.10 47.87 -0.34
CA SER A 247 36.35 48.23 -1.00
C SER A 247 36.58 49.74 -1.00
N PRO A 248 37.82 50.23 -0.81
CA PRO A 248 38.16 51.66 -0.86
C PRO A 248 37.96 52.30 -2.24
N MET A 249 37.54 51.53 -3.25
CA MET A 249 37.21 52.04 -4.58
C MET A 249 35.80 52.64 -4.65
N TYR A 250 34.93 52.39 -3.68
CA TYR A 250 33.55 52.86 -3.63
C TYR A 250 33.34 53.82 -2.46
N ASP A 251 32.38 54.75 -2.60
CA ASP A 251 32.07 55.79 -1.59
C ASP A 251 30.56 55.89 -1.30
N GLY A 252 29.77 54.96 -1.88
CA GLY A 252 28.33 54.88 -1.68
C GLY A 252 27.64 53.92 -2.66
N GLY A 253 26.32 54.00 -2.75
CA GLY A 253 25.48 53.15 -3.61
C GLY A 253 24.80 52.02 -2.84
N MET A 254 24.11 51.14 -3.56
CA MET A 254 23.41 49.99 -2.99
C MET A 254 24.20 48.72 -3.30
N LEU A 255 24.79 48.13 -2.26
CA LEU A 255 25.47 46.85 -2.38
C LEU A 255 24.42 45.73 -2.49
N GLY A 256 24.55 44.87 -3.49
CA GLY A 256 23.71 43.69 -3.67
C GLY A 256 24.49 42.41 -3.46
N CYS A 257 23.83 41.29 -3.72
CA CYS A 257 24.42 39.97 -3.78
C CYS A 257 24.44 39.43 -5.21
N LEU A 258 25.45 38.64 -5.58
CA LEU A 258 25.41 37.91 -6.85
C LEU A 258 24.21 36.93 -6.85
N GLY A 259 23.68 36.64 -8.04
CA GLY A 259 22.49 35.78 -8.17
C GLY A 259 22.69 34.32 -7.77
N ASP A 260 23.92 33.90 -7.45
CA ASP A 260 24.27 32.59 -6.89
C ASP A 260 24.77 32.69 -5.44
N CYS A 261 24.69 33.88 -4.84
CA CYS A 261 25.10 34.18 -3.47
C CYS A 261 26.55 33.78 -3.13
N SER A 262 27.41 33.65 -4.15
CA SER A 262 28.81 33.26 -3.99
C SER A 262 29.74 34.40 -3.59
N ASP A 263 29.33 35.65 -3.85
CA ASP A 263 30.03 36.88 -3.48
C ASP A 263 29.05 38.08 -3.49
N TYR A 264 29.50 39.22 -3.00
CA TYR A 264 28.75 40.47 -3.09
C TYR A 264 28.73 40.99 -4.54
N ASP A 265 27.62 41.60 -4.95
CA ASP A 265 27.49 42.28 -6.24
C ASP A 265 27.71 43.79 -6.07
N PRO A 266 28.87 44.34 -6.47
CA PRO A 266 29.15 45.76 -6.38
C PRO A 266 28.58 46.55 -7.57
N SER A 267 27.79 45.96 -8.46
CA SER A 267 27.24 46.65 -9.64
C SER A 267 26.37 47.87 -9.29
N GLY A 268 25.76 47.88 -8.11
CA GLY A 268 25.00 49.01 -7.57
C GLY A 268 25.83 50.02 -6.75
N CYS A 269 27.14 49.80 -6.63
CA CYS A 269 28.05 50.69 -5.92
C CYS A 269 28.57 51.80 -6.82
N CYS A 270 28.60 53.03 -6.29
CA CYS A 270 29.20 54.16 -6.98
C CYS A 270 30.66 54.37 -6.54
N LEU A 271 31.48 54.77 -7.51
CA LEU A 271 32.91 54.96 -7.37
C LEU A 271 33.24 56.14 -6.46
N ALA A 272 34.34 55.99 -5.72
CA ALA A 272 34.90 57.05 -4.90
C ALA A 272 35.45 58.21 -5.73
N VAL A 273 35.56 59.38 -5.09
CA VAL A 273 36.17 60.57 -5.69
C VAL A 273 37.57 60.24 -6.20
N ASN A 274 37.92 60.74 -7.39
CA ASN A 274 39.21 60.54 -8.08
C ASN A 274 39.43 59.14 -8.68
N GLN A 275 38.37 58.32 -8.80
CA GLN A 275 38.41 57.04 -9.53
C GLN A 275 38.01 57.19 -10.98
N ASN A 276 38.41 56.22 -11.83
CA ASN A 276 38.08 56.33 -13.24
C ASN A 276 36.63 55.92 -13.55
N CYS A 277 35.77 56.83 -14.03
CA CYS A 277 34.40 56.54 -14.47
C CYS A 277 34.22 56.58 -16.00
N THR A 278 33.16 55.94 -16.48
CA THR A 278 32.80 55.82 -17.91
C THR A 278 31.42 56.36 -18.23
N ALA A 279 30.56 56.55 -17.23
CA ALA A 279 29.23 57.17 -17.34
C ALA A 279 28.86 57.93 -16.07
N ASN A 280 28.00 58.95 -16.15
CA ASN A 280 27.59 59.76 -15.00
C ASN A 280 27.04 58.95 -13.81
N GLY A 281 26.36 57.82 -14.08
CA GLY A 281 25.83 56.94 -13.04
C GLY A 281 26.87 56.13 -12.27
N ASP A 282 28.15 56.20 -12.65
CA ASP A 282 29.24 55.52 -11.96
C ASP A 282 29.71 56.28 -10.70
N CYS A 283 29.45 57.59 -10.57
CA CYS A 283 29.85 58.38 -9.39
C CYS A 283 28.63 58.70 -8.50
N CYS A 284 28.83 58.76 -7.18
CA CYS A 284 27.75 58.97 -6.21
C CYS A 284 27.05 60.35 -6.31
N THR A 285 27.66 61.28 -7.05
CA THR A 285 27.16 62.64 -7.25
C THR A 285 26.48 62.85 -8.61
N ASP A 286 26.36 61.80 -9.43
CA ASP A 286 25.84 61.85 -10.81
C ASP A 286 26.62 62.82 -11.75
N GLN A 287 27.86 63.16 -11.41
CA GLN A 287 28.71 64.09 -12.18
C GLN A 287 30.02 63.40 -12.60
N CYS A 288 30.03 62.72 -13.75
CA CYS A 288 31.28 62.32 -14.41
C CYS A 288 31.74 63.40 -15.39
N ASP A 289 33.02 63.78 -15.31
CA ASP A 289 33.66 64.54 -16.37
C ASP A 289 34.21 63.58 -17.45
N VAL A 290 33.34 63.14 -18.35
CA VAL A 290 33.72 62.33 -19.52
C VAL A 290 34.45 63.15 -20.62
N GLY A 291 34.91 64.37 -20.30
CA GLY A 291 35.40 65.37 -21.25
C GLY A 291 36.93 65.51 -21.39
N GLY A 292 37.76 64.67 -20.76
CA GLY A 292 39.21 64.69 -21.03
C GLY A 292 40.13 63.99 -20.04
N THR A 293 39.64 63.61 -18.86
CA THR A 293 40.31 62.70 -17.93
C THR A 293 39.26 61.75 -17.42
N ASN A 294 39.53 60.45 -17.44
CA ASN A 294 38.53 59.43 -17.10
C ASN A 294 38.11 59.44 -15.62
N GLN A 295 38.26 60.53 -14.84
CA GLN A 295 38.18 60.58 -13.38
C GLN A 295 36.86 61.18 -12.83
N CYS A 296 36.29 60.61 -11.75
CA CYS A 296 35.19 61.16 -10.95
C CYS A 296 35.66 62.41 -10.19
N PHE A 297 35.17 63.59 -10.56
CA PHE A 297 35.38 64.82 -9.80
C PHE A 297 34.07 65.27 -9.13
N CYS A 298 34.10 65.54 -7.83
CA CYS A 298 33.05 66.29 -7.16
C CYS A 298 33.21 67.78 -7.48
N GLY A 299 32.36 68.31 -8.37
CA GLY A 299 32.25 69.74 -8.64
C GLY A 299 32.44 70.09 -10.12
N GLY A 300 31.37 70.59 -10.74
CA GLY A 300 31.35 70.94 -12.16
C GLY A 300 32.31 72.07 -12.56
N ASN A 301 32.66 72.06 -13.84
CA ASN A 301 33.32 73.13 -14.59
C ASN A 301 34.53 73.80 -13.90
N ASN A 302 35.68 73.13 -14.01
CA ASN A 302 37.00 73.77 -14.13
C ASN A 302 37.42 74.75 -13.02
N ALA A 303 36.97 74.59 -11.77
CA ALA A 303 37.48 75.34 -10.62
C ALA A 303 38.09 74.42 -9.54
N PRO A 304 39.26 74.75 -8.96
CA PRO A 304 39.89 73.94 -7.93
C PRO A 304 39.16 74.14 -6.60
N CYS A 305 38.52 73.09 -6.06
CA CYS A 305 38.00 73.10 -4.71
C CYS A 305 39.16 73.10 -3.70
N THR A 306 39.41 74.26 -3.08
CA THR A 306 40.15 74.34 -1.82
C THR A 306 39.19 74.06 -0.67
N VAL A 307 39.57 73.10 0.17
CA VAL A 307 39.05 72.76 1.51
C VAL A 307 38.38 73.93 2.24
N ASP A 308 37.05 73.89 2.38
CA ASP A 308 36.34 74.38 3.58
C ASP A 308 34.89 73.82 3.73
N GLU A 309 34.77 72.90 4.69
CA GLU A 309 33.68 72.65 5.65
C GLU A 309 32.17 72.56 5.35
N ASN A 310 31.58 72.72 4.15
CA ASN A 310 30.08 72.70 4.07
C ASN A 310 29.41 72.01 2.88
N CYS A 311 29.73 70.74 2.57
CA CYS A 311 28.84 69.93 1.73
C CYS A 311 28.87 68.41 1.99
N CYS A 312 28.85 68.00 3.25
CA CYS A 312 28.67 66.58 3.62
C CYS A 312 27.58 66.36 4.67
N SER A 313 26.49 67.12 4.63
CA SER A 313 25.28 66.72 5.35
C SER A 313 24.03 67.10 4.55
N GLY A 314 23.27 66.08 4.18
CA GLY A 314 22.06 66.23 3.37
C GLY A 314 21.09 67.22 4.01
N SER A 315 20.82 68.32 3.31
CA SER A 315 19.64 69.18 3.47
C SER A 315 19.66 70.29 2.40
N CYS A 316 19.26 69.97 1.16
CA CYS A 316 18.84 71.01 0.22
C CYS A 316 17.34 71.29 0.43
N GLY A 317 17.06 72.11 1.44
CA GLY A 317 15.77 72.78 1.56
C GLY A 317 15.58 73.74 0.38
N MET A 318 14.35 73.74 -0.15
CA MET A 318 13.85 74.61 -1.22
C MET A 318 14.44 76.02 -1.18
N MET A 319 15.11 76.44 -2.26
CA MET A 319 15.12 77.85 -2.64
C MET A 319 14.81 77.99 -4.12
N THR A 320 13.77 78.79 -4.35
CA THR A 320 13.11 79.09 -5.60
C THR A 320 14.00 79.86 -6.56
N ALA A 321 13.65 79.70 -7.84
CA ALA A 321 14.18 80.36 -9.02
C ALA A 321 14.45 81.87 -8.91
N ASN A 322 15.36 82.30 -9.78
CA ASN A 322 15.76 83.65 -10.15
C ASN A 322 16.78 84.31 -9.22
N GLU A 323 18.05 84.27 -9.63
CA GLU A 323 18.80 85.43 -10.13
C GLU A 323 20.28 85.06 -10.27
N CYS A 324 20.82 85.23 -11.49
CA CYS A 324 22.16 85.75 -11.85
C CYS A 324 22.69 85.11 -13.15
N ASP A 325 22.40 85.80 -14.25
CA ASP A 325 23.28 86.01 -15.41
C ASP A 325 24.02 87.34 -15.15
N PRO A 326 25.24 87.55 -15.64
CA PRO A 326 26.47 86.75 -15.56
C PRO A 326 27.46 87.25 -14.49
#